data_AF-A0A6N6KHD7-F1
#
_entry.id   AF-A0A6N6KHD7-F1
#
_cell.length_a   1.000
_cell.length_b   1.000
_cell.length_c   1.000
_cell.angle_alpha   90.00
_cell.angle_beta   90.00
_cell.angle_gamma   90.00
#
_symmetry.space_group_name_H-M   'P 1'
#
loop_
_entity.id
_entity.type
_entity.pdbx_description
1 polymer ?
#
loop_
_entity_poly.entity_id
_entity_poly.type
_entity_poly.pdbx_seq_one_letter_code
_entity_poly.pdbx_strand_id
1 'polypeptide(L)'
;MKKISILAVFATMLLFASCKEDGTDVDCSTVTFSGTIFPLVDQNCNTAGCHAAGTQNPEFSTYEQIKAMVDNGNLKKQVLDDRTMPPNGSLSNTELAEIQCWLDAGAPE
;
A
#
# COMPACT_ATOMS: atom_id res chain seq x y z
N MET A 1 -42.32 -49.22 -6.27
CA MET A 1 -42.66 -47.82 -6.61
C MET A 1 -41.81 -46.93 -5.70
N LYS A 2 -40.69 -46.37 -6.20
CA LYS A 2 -40.54 -44.93 -6.54
C LYS A 2 -40.89 -44.06 -5.30
N LYS A 3 -39.99 -43.30 -4.67
CA LYS A 3 -38.79 -42.61 -5.16
C LYS A 3 -37.81 -42.34 -4.02
N ILE A 4 -36.53 -42.48 -4.33
CA ILE A 4 -35.40 -41.88 -3.64
C ILE A 4 -35.54 -40.36 -3.71
N SER A 5 -35.39 -39.66 -2.58
CA SER A 5 -35.00 -38.24 -2.59
C SER A 5 -33.75 -38.05 -1.73
N ILE A 6 -32.63 -38.09 -2.46
CA ILE A 6 -31.35 -37.46 -2.13
C ILE A 6 -31.59 -35.96 -1.93
N LEU A 7 -31.10 -35.41 -0.83
CA LEU A 7 -30.40 -34.11 -0.75
C LEU A 7 -29.89 -33.99 0.69
N ALA A 8 -28.79 -34.66 1.02
CA ALA A 8 -27.43 -34.17 0.79
C ALA A 8 -27.17 -32.82 1.50
N VAL A 9 -26.62 -32.92 2.70
CA VAL A 9 -25.44 -32.17 3.15
C VAL A 9 -25.44 -30.68 2.77
N PHE A 10 -25.96 -29.83 3.68
CA PHE A 10 -25.51 -28.44 3.79
C PHE A 10 -24.67 -28.28 5.07
N ALA A 11 -23.68 -29.17 5.21
CA ALA A 11 -22.54 -28.98 6.10
C ALA A 11 -21.45 -28.22 5.31
N THR A 12 -21.68 -26.94 5.07
CA THR A 12 -20.69 -26.04 4.45
C THR A 12 -21.06 -24.59 4.77
N MET A 13 -21.13 -24.23 6.05
CA MET A 13 -20.76 -22.85 6.41
C MET A 13 -19.27 -22.85 6.59
N LEU A 14 -18.63 -22.58 5.45
CA LEU A 14 -17.21 -22.44 5.26
C LEU A 14 -16.61 -21.64 6.40
N LEU A 15 -15.59 -22.26 6.98
CA LEU A 15 -14.51 -21.64 7.71
C LEU A 15 -14.25 -20.25 7.11
N PHE A 16 -14.59 -19.20 7.85
CA PHE A 16 -13.82 -17.96 7.75
C PHE A 16 -12.42 -18.32 8.24
N ALA A 17 -11.65 -18.95 7.36
CA ALA A 17 -10.22 -18.79 7.38
C ALA A 17 -10.02 -17.29 7.23
N SER A 18 -9.99 -16.60 8.37
CA SER A 18 -9.31 -15.34 8.51
C SER A 18 -7.91 -15.67 8.02
N CYS A 19 -7.65 -15.42 6.74
CA CYS A 19 -6.30 -15.27 6.26
C CYS A 19 -5.71 -14.18 7.15
N LYS A 20 -5.01 -14.60 8.20
CA LYS A 20 -4.00 -13.80 8.84
C LYS A 20 -3.01 -13.62 7.69
N GLU A 21 -3.17 -12.55 6.93
CA GLU A 21 -2.06 -12.08 6.10
C GLU A 21 -0.88 -12.01 7.06
N ASP A 22 0.25 -12.61 6.66
CA ASP A 22 1.52 -12.50 7.36
C ASP A 22 1.91 -11.01 7.33
N GLY A 23 1.26 -10.27 8.20
CA GLY A 23 1.38 -8.84 8.38
C GLY A 23 2.73 -8.63 9.01
N THR A 24 3.58 -7.93 8.27
CA THR A 24 4.68 -7.19 8.87
C THR A 24 4.07 -6.38 10.01
N ASP A 25 4.50 -6.64 11.25
CA ASP A 25 3.97 -6.01 12.46
C ASP A 25 4.43 -4.55 12.50
N VAL A 26 3.76 -3.71 11.72
CA VAL A 26 3.97 -2.26 11.69
C VAL A 26 2.98 -1.64 12.66
N ASP A 27 3.51 -0.94 13.67
CA ASP A 27 2.70 -0.09 14.53
C ASP A 27 2.34 1.19 13.78
N CYS A 28 1.18 1.18 13.12
CA CYS A 28 0.67 2.32 12.35
C CYS A 28 0.56 3.61 13.19
N SER A 29 0.48 3.53 14.53
CA SER A 29 0.40 4.72 15.38
C SER A 29 1.70 5.52 15.47
N THR A 30 2.82 4.89 15.07
CA THR A 30 4.15 5.51 15.05
C THR A 30 4.53 6.07 13.68
N VAL A 31 3.77 5.73 12.63
CA VAL A 31 4.05 6.16 11.26
C VAL A 31 3.66 7.62 11.11
N THR A 32 4.65 8.45 10.77
CA THR A 32 4.48 9.89 10.53
C THR A 32 5.04 10.26 9.17
N PHE A 33 4.56 11.35 8.56
CA PHE A 33 5.14 11.77 7.30
C PHE A 33 6.61 12.16 7.47
N SER A 34 6.93 13.07 8.39
CA SER A 34 8.32 13.53 8.59
C SER A 34 9.30 12.44 9.08
N GLY A 35 8.85 11.52 9.92
CA GLY A 35 9.72 10.50 10.54
C GLY A 35 9.84 9.19 9.75
N THR A 36 8.81 8.84 8.97
CA THR A 36 8.73 7.53 8.30
C THR A 36 8.61 7.68 6.78
N ILE A 37 7.57 8.38 6.32
CA ILE A 37 7.23 8.39 4.90
C ILE A 37 8.18 9.25 4.08
N PHE A 38 8.56 10.44 4.55
CA PHE A 38 9.46 11.31 3.82
C PHE A 38 10.85 10.69 3.65
N PRO A 39 11.50 10.11 4.69
CA PRO A 39 12.74 9.36 4.49
C PRO A 39 12.62 8.21 3.49
N LEU A 40 11.51 7.45 3.53
CA LEU A 40 11.24 6.36 2.59
C LEU A 40 11.12 6.89 1.15
N VAL A 41 10.32 7.94 0.94
CA VAL A 41 10.15 8.60 -0.36
C VAL A 41 11.46 9.19 -0.84
N ASP A 42 12.25 9.81 0.05
CA ASP A 42 13.53 10.42 -0.30
C ASP A 42 14.52 9.37 -0.82
N GLN A 43 14.61 8.23 -0.12
CA GLN A 43 15.50 7.13 -0.46
C GLN A 43 15.09 6.38 -1.73
N ASN A 44 13.78 6.11 -1.91
CA ASN A 44 13.30 5.18 -2.93
C ASN A 44 12.68 5.85 -4.16
N CYS A 45 12.23 7.10 -4.04
CA CYS A 45 11.45 7.78 -5.08
C CYS A 45 12.10 9.09 -5.54
N ASN A 46 12.53 9.94 -4.60
CA ASN A 46 13.15 11.26 -4.84
C ASN A 46 14.61 11.17 -5.34
N THR A 47 14.85 10.25 -6.28
CA THR A 47 16.18 9.99 -6.81
C THR A 47 16.40 10.73 -8.13
N ALA A 48 17.66 11.05 -8.43
CA ALA A 48 18.03 11.77 -9.64
C ALA A 48 17.50 11.06 -10.90
N GLY A 49 16.78 11.79 -11.75
CA GLY A 49 16.17 11.27 -12.97
C GLY A 49 14.80 10.58 -12.79
N CYS A 50 14.35 10.37 -11.55
CA CYS A 50 13.01 9.86 -11.23
C CYS A 50 12.14 11.00 -10.69
N HIS A 51 11.95 11.13 -9.37
CA HIS A 51 11.10 12.17 -8.77
C HIS A 51 11.88 13.30 -8.07
N ALA A 52 13.20 13.39 -8.32
CA ALA A 52 13.99 14.54 -7.91
C ALA A 52 13.57 15.84 -8.61
N ALA A 53 13.95 16.97 -8.01
CA ALA A 53 13.72 18.30 -8.57
C ALA A 53 14.33 18.45 -9.97
N GLY A 54 13.62 19.14 -10.86
CA GLY A 54 14.06 19.41 -12.24
C GLY A 54 13.93 18.22 -13.20
N THR A 55 13.15 17.19 -12.82
CA THR A 55 12.76 16.10 -13.72
C THR A 55 11.43 16.40 -14.42
N GLN A 56 11.09 15.62 -15.45
CA GLN A 56 9.78 15.72 -16.11
C GLN A 56 8.65 15.01 -15.33
N ASN A 57 9.00 14.32 -14.25
CA ASN A 57 8.06 13.62 -13.39
C ASN A 57 7.60 14.54 -12.24
N PRO A 58 6.54 14.17 -11.51
CA PRO A 58 6.19 14.86 -10.27
C PRO A 58 7.38 14.87 -9.31
N GLU A 59 7.72 16.04 -8.77
CA GLU A 59 8.79 16.20 -7.80
C GLU A 59 8.33 15.77 -6.40
N PHE A 60 9.16 15.09 -5.61
CA PHE A 60 8.81 14.66 -4.25
C PHE A 60 9.73 15.26 -3.18
N SER A 61 9.91 16.58 -3.22
CA SER A 61 10.75 17.33 -2.28
C SER A 61 9.98 17.91 -1.09
N THR A 62 8.65 17.91 -1.14
CA THR A 62 7.77 18.51 -0.12
C THR A 62 6.55 17.63 0.14
N TYR A 63 5.92 17.82 1.31
CA TYR A 63 4.68 17.15 1.65
C TYR A 63 3.59 17.43 0.62
N GLU A 64 3.40 18.68 0.21
CA GLU A 64 2.32 19.09 -0.69
C GLU A 64 2.41 18.39 -2.05
N GLN A 65 3.63 18.24 -2.58
CA GLN A 65 3.84 17.56 -3.86
C GLN A 65 3.51 16.05 -3.77
N ILE A 66 3.89 15.40 -2.67
CA ILE A 66 3.58 13.98 -2.43
C ILE A 66 2.08 13.82 -2.19
N LYS A 67 1.49 14.70 -1.38
CA LYS A 67 0.06 14.71 -1.03
C LYS A 67 -0.82 14.90 -2.26
N ALA A 68 -0.40 15.68 -3.26
CA ALA A 68 -1.11 15.79 -4.53
C ALA A 68 -1.25 14.45 -5.27
N MET A 69 -0.25 13.56 -5.16
CA MET A 69 -0.30 12.20 -5.73
C MET A 69 -1.10 11.22 -4.88
N VAL A 70 -1.21 11.48 -3.58
CA VAL A 70 -2.15 10.76 -2.71
C VAL A 70 -3.59 11.13 -3.08
N ASP A 71 -3.87 12.43 -3.21
CA ASP A 71 -5.23 12.96 -3.41
C ASP A 71 -5.82 12.60 -4.78
N ASN A 72 -4.98 12.43 -5.80
CA ASN A 72 -5.40 11.92 -7.10
C ASN A 72 -5.39 10.38 -7.19
N GLY A 73 -5.03 9.68 -6.10
CA GLY A 73 -5.00 8.22 -6.00
C GLY A 73 -3.82 7.53 -6.69
N ASN A 74 -2.94 8.28 -7.36
CA ASN A 74 -1.84 7.68 -8.12
C ASN A 74 -0.79 7.02 -7.23
N LEU A 75 -0.50 7.56 -6.04
CA LEU A 75 0.49 6.98 -5.14
C LEU A 75 0.06 5.56 -4.74
N LYS A 76 -1.17 5.40 -4.23
CA LYS A 76 -1.73 4.09 -3.89
C LYS A 76 -1.70 3.15 -5.10
N LYS A 77 -2.21 3.62 -6.24
CA LYS A 77 -2.28 2.80 -7.45
C LYS A 77 -0.91 2.28 -7.88
N GLN A 78 0.10 3.15 -7.97
CA GLN A 78 1.41 2.77 -8.51
C GLN A 78 2.26 2.00 -7.52
N VAL A 79 2.14 2.29 -6.22
CA VAL A 79 3.03 1.70 -5.19
C VAL A 79 2.42 0.46 -4.54
N LEU A 80 1.12 0.47 -4.24
CA LEU A 80 0.47 -0.60 -3.49
C LEU A 80 -0.30 -1.57 -4.40
N ASP A 81 -1.10 -1.05 -5.33
CA ASP A 81 -2.00 -1.88 -6.16
C ASP A 81 -1.25 -2.51 -7.35
N ASP A 82 -0.66 -1.69 -8.22
CA ASP A 82 0.01 -2.14 -9.45
C ASP A 82 1.49 -2.54 -9.21
N ARG A 83 2.10 -2.02 -8.13
CA ARG A 83 3.52 -2.20 -7.78
C ARG A 83 4.49 -1.90 -8.94
N THR A 84 4.19 -0.85 -9.71
CA THR A 84 4.99 -0.38 -10.85
C THR A 84 6.06 0.64 -10.45
N MET A 85 5.98 1.19 -9.23
CA MET A 85 6.95 2.13 -8.68
C MET A 85 7.55 1.59 -7.38
N PRO A 86 8.88 1.71 -7.18
CA PRO A 86 9.87 2.22 -8.13
C PRO A 86 10.19 1.21 -9.26
N PRO A 87 10.56 1.64 -10.49
CA PRO A 87 10.74 0.75 -11.64
C PRO A 87 12.07 -0.02 -11.61
N ASN A 88 13.08 0.51 -10.91
CA ASN A 88 14.43 -0.06 -10.82
C ASN A 88 14.73 -0.65 -9.44
N GLY A 89 13.70 -0.98 -8.66
CA GLY A 89 13.83 -1.49 -7.30
C GLY A 89 12.51 -2.05 -6.81
N SER A 90 12.45 -2.38 -5.52
CA SER A 90 11.22 -2.82 -4.88
C SER A 90 11.21 -2.35 -3.43
N LEU A 91 10.06 -1.88 -2.97
CA LEU A 91 9.84 -1.66 -1.55
C LEU A 91 9.66 -3.00 -0.83
N SER A 92 10.22 -3.08 0.37
CA SER A 92 9.98 -4.19 1.29
C SER A 92 8.53 -4.24 1.75
N ASN A 93 8.10 -5.39 2.27
CA ASN A 93 6.75 -5.51 2.84
C ASN A 93 6.51 -4.54 4.00
N THR A 94 7.55 -4.25 4.80
CA THR A 94 7.47 -3.26 5.88
C THR A 94 7.21 -1.86 5.33
N GLU A 95 7.98 -1.42 4.33
CA GLU A 95 7.81 -0.10 3.69
C GLU A 95 6.43 0.05 3.03
N LEU A 96 5.95 -1.00 2.35
CA LEU A 96 4.60 -1.02 1.79
C LEU A 96 3.52 -0.91 2.88
N ALA A 97 3.72 -1.59 4.01
CA ALA A 97 2.80 -1.54 5.15
C ALA A 97 2.82 -0.16 5.83
N GLU A 98 3.99 0.49 5.98
CA GLU A 98 4.10 1.85 6.50
C GLU A 98 3.37 2.86 5.59
N ILE A 99 3.55 2.76 4.27
CA ILE A 99 2.81 3.59 3.31
C ILE A 99 1.31 3.35 3.42
N GLN A 100 0.87 2.10 3.50
CA GLN A 100 -0.54 1.75 3.64
C GLN A 100 -1.13 2.33 4.95
N CYS A 101 -0.45 2.16 6.09
CA CYS A 101 -0.85 2.75 7.38
C CYS A 101 -1.05 4.27 7.27
N TRP A 102 -0.09 4.96 6.65
CA TRP A 102 -0.14 6.41 6.51
C TRP A 102 -1.28 6.87 5.61
N LEU A 103 -1.51 6.17 4.48
CA LEU A 103 -2.62 6.48 3.57
C LEU A 103 -3.97 6.24 4.24
N ASP A 104 -4.13 5.15 4.99
CA ASP A 104 -5.38 4.84 5.70
C ASP A 104 -5.68 5.84 6.82
N ALA A 105 -4.65 6.44 7.42
CA ALA A 105 -4.78 7.54 8.37
C ALA A 105 -5.15 8.89 7.71
N GLY A 106 -5.33 8.93 6.39
CA GLY A 106 -5.66 10.14 5.63
C GLY A 106 -4.44 10.94 5.19
N ALA A 107 -3.26 10.31 5.19
CA ALA A 107 -1.97 10.91 4.82
C ALA A 107 -1.68 12.22 5.56
N PRO A 108 -1.66 12.24 6.91
CA PRO A 108 -1.31 13.43 7.69
C PRO A 108 0.16 13.81 7.53
N GLU A 109 0.46 15.10 7.65
CA GLU A 109 1.84 15.64 7.68
C GLU A 109 2.57 15.34 9.01
#